data_AF-A0A4R0KZB4-F1
#
_entry.id   AF-A0A4R0KZB4-F1
#
_cell.length_a   1.000
_cell.length_b   1.000
_cell.length_c   1.000
_cell.angle_alpha   90.00
_cell.angle_beta   90.00
_cell.angle_gamma   90.00
#
_symmetry.space_group_name_H-M   'P 1'
#
loop_
_entity.id
_entity.type
_entity.pdbx_description
1 polymer ?
#
loop_
_entity_poly.entity_id
_entity_poly.type
_entity_poly.pdbx_seq_one_letter_code
_entity_poly.pdbx_strand_id
1 'polypeptide(L)' 'MSPIPRPTPCFLDTQIKLVRRGGLRWASADGSRLWEWDSLHGHIEGYNKRGRHVGVFEARTGQRIGPAVPGRRIDV' A
#
# COMPACT_ATOMS: atom_id res chain seq x y z
N MET A 1 -12.05 16.71 -4.99
CA MET A 1 -10.98 16.63 -3.98
C MET A 1 -9.66 16.38 -4.69
N SER A 2 -8.63 17.15 -4.38
CA SER A 2 -7.29 16.94 -4.95
C SER A 2 -6.62 15.73 -4.30
N PRO A 3 -5.85 14.92 -5.03
CA PRO A 3 -5.15 13.77 -4.46
C PRO A 3 -4.12 14.23 -3.43
N ILE A 4 -4.08 13.56 -2.28
CA ILE A 4 -3.08 13.76 -1.23
C ILE A 4 -1.75 13.21 -1.74
N PRO A 5 -0.69 14.04 -1.81
CA PRO A 5 0.62 13.59 -2.25
C PRO A 5 1.24 12.68 -1.19
N ARG A 6 2.08 11.73 -1.63
CA ARG A 6 2.89 10.93 -0.71
C ARG A 6 3.83 11.84 0.09
N PRO A 7 3.92 11.68 1.42
CA PRO A 7 4.86 12.45 2.22
C PRO A 7 6.32 12.08 1.91
N THR A 8 7.26 12.91 2.33
CA THR A 8 8.69 12.60 2.32
C THR A 8 9.24 12.79 3.74
N PRO A 9 9.89 11.78 4.35
CA PRO A 9 10.01 10.38 3.87
C PRO A 9 8.68 9.61 3.85
N CYS A 10 8.60 8.56 3.02
CA CYS A 10 7.51 7.58 2.99
C CYS A 10 8.03 6.15 3.19
N PHE A 11 7.28 5.31 3.90
CA PHE A 11 7.55 3.88 4.04
C PHE A 11 7.72 3.20 2.67
N LEU A 12 6.93 3.58 1.66
CA LEU A 12 7.01 3.02 0.31
C LEU A 12 8.36 3.28 -0.39
N ASP A 13 9.12 4.29 0.05
CA ASP A 13 10.44 4.58 -0.52
C ASP A 13 11.46 3.49 -0.15
N THR A 14 11.17 2.66 0.87
CA THR A 14 11.96 1.49 1.27
C THR A 14 11.52 0.19 0.58
N GLN A 15 10.43 0.24 -0.20
CA GLN A 15 9.80 -0.93 -0.81
C GLN A 15 10.16 -1.01 -2.31
N ILE A 16 10.07 -2.21 -2.89
CA ILE A 16 10.39 -2.42 -4.30
C ILE A 16 9.22 -1.91 -5.15
N LYS A 17 9.44 -0.85 -5.92
CA LYS A 17 8.44 -0.28 -6.83
C LYS A 17 8.14 -1.25 -7.98
N LEU A 18 6.87 -1.62 -8.12
CA LEU A 18 6.34 -2.43 -9.21
C LEU A 18 5.63 -1.53 -10.22
N VAL A 19 6.03 -1.60 -11.48
CA VAL A 19 5.34 -0.92 -12.58
C VAL A 19 4.41 -1.93 -13.25
N ARG A 20 3.09 -1.74 -13.11
CA ARG A 20 2.07 -2.57 -13.78
C ARG A 20 1.12 -1.69 -14.60
N ARG A 21 0.51 -2.29 -15.63
CA ARG A 21 -0.64 -1.69 -16.32
C ARG A 21 -1.79 -1.63 -15.30
N GLY A 22 -2.13 -0.42 -14.84
CA GLY A 22 -3.24 -0.20 -13.88
C GLY A 22 -2.88 0.59 -12.62
N GLY A 23 -1.61 0.88 -12.35
CA GLY A 23 -1.22 1.73 -11.23
C GLY A 23 0.17 1.45 -10.67
N LEU A 24 0.63 2.32 -9.76
CA LEU A 24 1.85 2.10 -9.00
C LEU A 24 1.56 1.17 -7.82
N ARG A 25 2.39 0.13 -7.69
CA ARG A 25 2.42 -0.74 -6.51
C ARG A 25 3.82 -0.85 -5.98
N TRP A 26 3.92 -1.34 -4.75
CA TRP A 26 5.19 -1.73 -4.16
C TRP A 26 5.08 -3.13 -3.59
N ALA A 27 6.19 -3.86 -3.58
CA ALA A 27 6.33 -5.13 -2.90
C ALA A 27 7.36 -5.01 -1.77
N SER A 28 7.13 -5.77 -0.70
CA SER A 28 8.18 -6.00 0.28
C SER A 28 9.34 -6.79 -0.34
N ALA A 29 10.54 -6.62 0.22
CA ALA A 29 11.75 -7.30 -0.29
C ALA A 29 11.62 -8.84 -0.33
N ASP A 30 10.85 -9.41 0.59
CA ASP A 30 10.54 -10.85 0.66
C ASP A 30 9.38 -11.29 -0.26
N GLY A 31 8.73 -10.34 -0.95
CA GLY A 31 7.57 -10.59 -1.80
C GLY A 31 6.29 -11.05 -1.07
N SER A 32 6.25 -11.01 0.26
CA SER A 32 5.11 -11.47 1.05
C SER A 32 3.96 -10.45 1.10
N ARG A 33 4.28 -9.17 0.90
CA ARG A 33 3.35 -8.03 0.93
C ARG A 33 3.35 -7.23 -0.36
N LEU A 34 2.19 -6.68 -0.66
CA LEU A 34 1.97 -5.68 -1.69
C LEU A 34 1.39 -4.43 -1.04
N TRP A 35 1.72 -3.27 -1.58
CA TRP A 35 1.33 -1.97 -1.05
C TRP A 35 0.80 -1.06 -2.16
N GLU A 36 -0.22 -0.27 -1.83
CA GLU A 36 -0.77 0.78 -2.68
C GLU A 36 -0.87 2.09 -1.89
N TRP A 37 -0.62 3.21 -2.56
CA TRP A 37 -0.87 4.53 -1.99
C TRP A 37 -2.33 4.92 -2.20
N ASP A 38 -3.06 5.13 -1.11
CA ASP A 38 -4.39 5.72 -1.14
C ASP A 38 -4.27 7.25 -1.11
N SER A 39 -4.33 7.87 -2.29
CA SER A 39 -4.26 9.32 -2.43
C SER A 39 -5.56 10.03 -2.03
N LEU A 40 -6.65 9.32 -1.77
CA LEU A 40 -7.89 9.94 -1.28
C LEU A 40 -7.82 10.18 0.23
N HIS A 41 -7.15 9.28 0.95
CA HIS A 41 -7.12 9.29 2.42
C HIS A 41 -5.73 9.51 3.02
N GLY A 42 -4.66 9.46 2.22
CA GLY A 42 -3.30 9.77 2.68
C GLY A 42 -2.63 8.64 3.47
N HIS A 43 -3.00 7.39 3.20
CA HIS A 43 -2.44 6.21 3.86
C HIS A 43 -2.06 5.12 2.85
N ILE A 44 -1.47 4.04 3.36
CA ILE A 44 -1.04 2.90 2.57
C ILE A 44 -2.02 1.75 2.79
N GLU A 45 -2.58 1.21 1.72
CA GLU A 45 -3.32 -0.06 1.77
C GLU A 45 -2.33 -1.22 1.63
N GLY A 46 -2.37 -2.17 2.56
CA GLY A 46 -1.51 -3.35 2.54
C GLY A 46 -2.26 -4.60 2.12
N TYR A 47 -1.61 -5.45 1.33
CA TYR A 47 -2.15 -6.71 0.84
C TYR A 47 -1.14 -7.85 1.01
N ASN A 48 -1.62 -9.09 1.07
CA ASN A 48 -0.74 -10.25 0.97
C ASN A 48 -0.44 -10.61 -0.50
N LYS A 49 0.48 -11.57 -0.72
CA LYS A 49 0.81 -12.08 -2.06
C LYS A 49 -0.36 -12.67 -2.87
N ARG A 50 -1.52 -12.92 -2.25
CA ARG A 50 -2.76 -13.39 -2.90
C ARG A 50 -3.77 -12.25 -3.13
N GLY A 51 -3.31 -11.01 -3.00
CA GLY A 51 -4.08 -9.79 -3.17
C GLY A 51 -5.12 -9.53 -2.09
N ARG A 52 -5.12 -10.25 -0.95
CA ARG A 52 -6.09 -10.01 0.12
C ARG A 52 -5.64 -8.83 0.99
N HIS A 53 -6.56 -7.90 1.26
CA HIS A 53 -6.30 -6.76 2.11
C HIS A 53 -5.97 -7.21 3.54
N VAL A 54 -4.92 -6.62 4.12
CA VAL A 54 -4.39 -7.01 5.44
C VAL A 54 -4.35 -5.85 6.44
N GLY A 55 -4.67 -4.63 6.01
CA GLY A 55 -4.81 -3.49 6.88
C GLY A 55 -4.41 -2.18 6.21
N VAL A 56 -4.63 -1.12 6.98
CA VAL A 56 -4.26 0.25 6.62
C VAL A 56 -3.02 0.66 7.40
N PHE A 57 -2.06 1.30 6.74
CA PHE A 57 -0.75 1.61 7.28
C PHE A 57 -0.43 3.10 7.15
N GLU A 58 0.20 3.65 8.17
CA GLU A 58 0.66 5.04 8.19
C GLU A 58 1.79 5.25 7.19
N ALA A 59 1.74 6.39 6.49
CA ALA A 59 2.54 6.65 5.31
C ALA A 59 4.04 6.79 5.57
N ARG A 60 4.47 7.33 6.72
CA ARG A 60 5.88 7.59 7.03
C ARG A 60 6.57 6.40 7.68
N THR A 61 5.90 5.75 8.61
CA THR A 61 6.44 4.70 9.49
C THR A 61 6.10 3.30 9.02
N GLY A 62 5.02 3.12 8.26
CA GLY A 62 4.50 1.80 7.92
C GLY A 62 3.82 1.09 9.10
N GLN A 63 3.50 1.79 10.19
CA GLN A 63 2.74 1.22 11.30
C GLN A 63 1.29 0.98 10.90
N ARG A 64 0.71 -0.15 11.31
CA ARG A 64 -0.69 -0.46 11.03
C ARG A 64 -1.61 0.42 11.86
N ILE A 65 -2.44 1.23 11.21
CA ILE A 65 -3.41 2.14 11.82
C ILE A 65 -4.86 1.70 11.64
N GLY A 66 -5.11 0.71 10.78
CA GLY A 66 -6.47 0.18 10.54
C GLY A 66 -6.49 -1.32 10.31
N PRO A 67 -7.61 -1.99 10.64
CA PRO A 67 -7.77 -3.42 10.45
C PRO A 67 -7.88 -3.80 8.97
N ALA A 68 -7.71 -5.09 8.69
CA ALA A 68 -8.04 -5.64 7.39
C ALA A 68 -9.55 -5.52 7.13
N VAL A 69 -9.92 -4.95 5.99
CA VAL A 69 -11.29 -4.99 5.46
C VAL A 69 -11.57 -6.36 4.83
N PRO A 70 -12.46 -7.20 5.40
CA PRO A 70 -12.78 -8.51 4.83
C PRO A 70 -13.36 -8.39 3.42
N GLY A 71 -12.96 -9.30 2.53
CA GLY A 71 -13.44 -9.32 1.15
C GLY A 71 -12.77 -8.31 0.20
N ARG A 72 -12.05 -7.29 0.71
CA ARG A 72 -11.28 -6.37 -0.13
C ARG A 72 -10.07 -7.07 -0.73
N ARG A 73 -9.92 -6.98 -2.05
CA ARG A 73 -8.84 -7.63 -2.79
C ARG A 73 -8.35 -6.77 -3.95
N ILE A 74 -7.11 -7.01 -4.35
CA ILE A 74 -6.50 -6.56 -5.60
C ILE A 74 -6.21 -7.74 -6.51
N ASP A 75 -6.17 -7.47 -7.81
CA ASP A 75 -5.62 -8.40 -8.81
C ASP A 75 -4.10 -8.54 -8.63
N VAL A 76 -3.51 -9.73 -8.77
CA VAL A 76 -2.08 -9.99 -8.51
C VAL A 76 -1.40 -10.79 -9.61
#